data_AF-C4V1F1-F1
#
_entry.id   AF-C4V1F1-F1
#
_cell.length_a   1.000
_cell.length_b   1.000
_cell.length_c   1.000
_cell.angle_alpha   90.00
_cell.angle_beta   90.00
_cell.angle_gamma   90.00
#
_symmetry.space_group_name_H-M   'P 1'
#
loop_
_entity.id
_entity.type
_entity.pdbx_description
1 polymer ?
#
loop_
_entity_poly.entity_id
_entity_poly.type
_entity_poly.pdbx_seq_one_letter_code
_entity_poly.pdbx_strand_id
1 'polypeptide(L)'
;MLHTHIRRTLFILTAGTLLTAPAVLLMGCGEHKAESPAAAQQTPAHSIDERRAALTPYMEATTAYNSSMLPLSLAVSTTINELRQGKHPTSIILPPLSKLSRALNAAHDVPEVKGVYPDVDAAADDLHTILEELAPLADQMENYYAAKAYTTDGCAQADEMTAQFLPLYDRFVSAYDRLDAIVTDHYKEMRLTQIDAMHSDGRENAATFLELRTKARELVRMLRSGGHDPEATEAKIREINTLIEKLPAGTGYLVTYKNGINSLVAAVRAYNAGPPDPNKLSNVVEEFNRLAATGNNVDVNALDAKKK
;
A
#
# COMPACT_ATOMS: atom_id res chain seq x y z
N MET A 1 -18.30 -9.07 11.73
CA MET A 1 -16.89 -9.18 11.31
C MET A 1 -16.51 -8.00 10.41
N LEU A 2 -16.62 -6.76 10.92
CA LEU A 2 -16.42 -5.52 10.16
C LEU A 2 -14.93 -5.09 10.06
N HIS A 3 -13.99 -5.96 10.44
CA HIS A 3 -12.68 -5.51 10.95
C HIS A 3 -11.47 -5.72 10.04
N THR A 4 -11.54 -6.54 8.98
CA THR A 4 -10.33 -6.81 8.18
C THR A 4 -10.19 -5.89 6.97
N HIS A 5 -11.29 -5.61 6.26
CA HIS A 5 -11.27 -4.80 5.03
C HIS A 5 -11.09 -3.30 5.27
N ILE A 6 -11.78 -2.73 6.27
CA ILE A 6 -11.67 -1.30 6.62
C ILE A 6 -10.26 -0.99 7.18
N ARG A 7 -9.69 -1.88 8.01
CA ARG A 7 -8.33 -1.71 8.55
C ARG A 7 -7.23 -1.75 7.47
N ARG A 8 -7.49 -2.42 6.34
CA ARG A 8 -6.51 -2.58 5.25
C ARG A 8 -6.51 -1.43 4.26
N THR A 9 -7.69 -0.89 3.94
CA THR A 9 -7.85 0.12 2.87
C THR A 9 -7.34 1.52 3.28
N LEU A 10 -7.37 1.85 4.59
CA LEU A 10 -7.07 3.21 5.06
C LEU A 10 -5.61 3.69 4.89
N PHE A 11 -4.60 2.81 4.91
CA PHE A 11 -3.19 3.24 5.06
C PHE A 11 -2.29 3.11 3.83
N ILE A 12 -2.85 2.81 2.65
CA ILE A 12 -2.05 2.53 1.44
C ILE A 12 -1.62 3.83 0.73
N LEU A 13 -2.04 4.99 1.26
CA LEU A 13 -1.49 6.27 0.84
C LEU A 13 0.00 6.32 1.22
N THR A 14 0.86 6.18 0.21
CA THR A 14 2.15 6.90 -0.01
C THR A 14 3.26 6.07 -0.63
N ALA A 15 2.92 5.17 -1.55
CA ALA A 15 3.88 4.64 -2.51
C ALA A 15 4.04 5.53 -3.76
N GLY A 16 3.15 6.51 -3.98
CA GLY A 16 3.24 7.43 -5.10
C GLY A 16 4.23 8.58 -4.86
N THR A 17 5.11 8.81 -5.84
CA THR A 17 6.01 9.97 -6.06
C THR A 17 7.40 9.97 -5.43
N LEU A 18 8.20 8.90 -5.53
CA LEU A 18 9.66 9.04 -5.33
C LEU A 18 10.56 8.45 -6.42
N LEU A 19 10.07 8.33 -7.66
CA LEU A 19 10.89 7.82 -8.76
C LEU A 19 11.35 8.87 -9.77
N THR A 20 11.13 10.16 -9.52
CA THR A 20 11.57 11.25 -10.42
C THR A 20 12.92 11.86 -10.07
N ALA A 21 13.76 11.17 -9.30
CA ALA A 21 15.18 11.53 -9.19
C ALA A 21 15.99 10.55 -10.05
N PRO A 22 16.56 10.98 -11.19
CA PRO A 22 17.48 10.13 -11.94
C PRO A 22 18.63 9.76 -11.01
N ALA A 23 18.82 8.46 -10.78
CA ALA A 23 20.02 7.97 -10.14
C ALA A 23 21.18 8.23 -11.11
N VAL A 24 21.89 9.35 -10.93
CA VAL A 24 23.20 9.52 -11.55
C VAL A 24 24.15 8.58 -10.82
N LEU A 25 24.20 7.32 -11.23
CA LEU A 25 25.19 6.36 -10.74
C LEU A 25 26.47 6.54 -11.56
N LEU A 26 27.49 7.11 -10.91
CA LEU A 26 28.87 6.91 -11.32
C LEU A 26 29.20 5.43 -11.04
N MET A 27 29.66 4.71 -12.06
CA MET A 27 30.17 3.34 -11.92
C MET A 27 31.23 3.27 -10.82
N GLY A 28 30.95 2.48 -9.78
CA GLY A 28 31.93 2.11 -8.75
C GLY A 28 31.79 0.62 -8.45
N CYS A 29 32.70 -0.19 -8.97
CA CYS A 29 32.84 -1.60 -8.60
C CYS A 29 33.34 -1.69 -7.15
N GLY A 30 32.61 -2.41 -6.29
CA GLY A 30 33.05 -2.71 -4.93
C GLY A 30 32.39 -3.99 -4.44
N GLU A 31 33.12 -5.10 -4.51
CA GLU A 31 32.71 -6.39 -3.94
C GLU A 31 32.82 -6.34 -2.41
N HIS A 32 31.70 -6.47 -1.70
CA HIS A 32 31.71 -6.92 -0.31
C HIS A 32 30.59 -7.93 -0.05
N LYS A 33 31.00 -9.11 0.42
CA LYS A 33 30.19 -10.28 0.71
C LYS A 33 29.75 -10.22 2.18
N ALA A 34 28.45 -10.19 2.43
CA ALA A 34 27.87 -10.41 3.76
C ALA A 34 26.70 -11.41 3.64
N GLU A 35 26.78 -12.51 4.40
CA GLU A 35 25.75 -13.54 4.50
C GLU A 35 24.89 -13.35 5.76
N SER A 36 23.56 -13.31 5.60
CA SER A 36 22.54 -13.62 6.61
C SER A 36 21.15 -13.77 5.95
N PRO A 37 20.15 -14.40 6.61
CA PRO A 37 19.60 -15.67 6.13
C PRO A 37 18.24 -15.55 5.40
N ALA A 38 18.03 -16.47 4.45
CA ALA A 38 16.78 -16.85 3.79
C ALA A 38 15.93 -15.69 3.21
N ALA A 39 16.54 -14.92 2.31
CA ALA A 39 15.81 -14.13 1.34
C ALA A 39 15.14 -15.05 0.31
N ALA A 40 13.93 -14.71 -0.13
CA ALA A 40 13.40 -15.23 -1.38
C ALA A 40 14.44 -14.98 -2.48
N GLN A 41 15.07 -16.06 -2.94
CA GLN A 41 16.11 -16.00 -3.95
C GLN A 41 15.45 -15.75 -5.30
N GLN A 42 15.45 -14.48 -5.74
CA GLN A 42 15.44 -13.95 -7.12
C GLN A 42 15.21 -12.42 -6.99
N THR A 43 16.00 -11.48 -7.51
CA THR A 43 16.79 -11.50 -8.75
C THR A 43 18.05 -10.61 -8.62
N PRO A 44 19.25 -11.19 -8.41
CA PRO A 44 20.53 -10.46 -8.46
C PRO A 44 21.01 -10.11 -9.88
N ALA A 45 20.24 -10.47 -10.92
CA ALA A 45 20.63 -10.30 -12.34
C ALA A 45 20.21 -8.96 -12.97
N HIS A 46 19.30 -8.22 -12.32
CA HIS A 46 18.76 -6.96 -12.84
C HIS A 46 19.26 -5.76 -12.04
N SER A 47 19.52 -4.66 -12.73
CA SER A 47 19.87 -3.38 -12.13
C SER A 47 18.73 -2.85 -11.25
N ILE A 48 19.06 -1.96 -10.30
CA ILE A 48 18.03 -1.28 -9.48
C ILE A 48 17.02 -0.54 -10.36
N ASP A 49 17.46 0.01 -11.50
CA ASP A 49 16.60 0.77 -12.41
C ASP A 49 15.63 -0.15 -13.17
N GLU A 50 16.09 -1.32 -13.62
CA GLU A 50 15.22 -2.35 -14.23
C GLU A 50 14.20 -2.88 -13.22
N ARG A 51 14.64 -3.21 -12.00
CA ARG A 51 13.75 -3.63 -10.91
C ARG A 51 12.70 -2.55 -10.59
N ARG A 52 13.13 -1.29 -10.52
CA ARG A 52 12.21 -0.17 -10.30
C ARG A 52 11.20 -0.04 -11.43
N ALA A 53 11.67 -0.04 -12.68
CA ALA A 53 10.81 0.05 -13.85
C ALA A 53 9.76 -1.07 -13.84
N ALA A 54 10.16 -2.28 -13.43
CA ALA A 54 9.27 -3.43 -13.39
C ALA A 54 8.24 -3.41 -12.27
N LEU A 55 8.60 -2.94 -11.08
CA LEU A 55 7.67 -2.90 -9.95
C LEU A 55 6.67 -1.74 -10.05
N THR A 56 7.04 -0.64 -10.73
CA THR A 56 6.28 0.61 -10.72
C THR A 56 4.84 0.46 -11.23
N PRO A 57 4.56 -0.19 -12.37
CA PRO A 57 3.19 -0.33 -12.86
C PRO A 57 2.26 -1.08 -11.88
N TYR A 58 2.75 -2.16 -11.26
CA TYR A 58 1.98 -2.91 -10.25
C TYR A 58 1.75 -2.11 -8.97
N MET A 59 2.75 -1.34 -8.54
CA MET A 59 2.64 -0.41 -7.41
C MET A 59 1.61 0.70 -7.68
N GLU A 60 1.57 1.25 -8.90
CA GLU A 60 0.58 2.25 -9.30
C GLU A 60 -0.83 1.67 -9.37
N ALA A 61 -1.00 0.48 -9.96
CA ALA A 61 -2.29 -0.20 -10.06
C ALA A 61 -2.90 -0.48 -8.66
N THR A 62 -2.13 -1.10 -7.77
CA THR A 62 -2.55 -1.37 -6.38
C THR A 62 -2.82 -0.08 -5.61
N THR A 63 -1.94 0.92 -5.71
CA THR A 63 -2.14 2.23 -5.05
C THR A 63 -3.41 2.93 -5.53
N ALA A 64 -3.68 2.92 -6.84
CA ALA A 64 -4.85 3.57 -7.43
C ALA A 64 -6.16 2.87 -7.00
N TYR A 65 -6.17 1.54 -6.98
CA TYR A 65 -7.33 0.78 -6.50
C TYR A 65 -7.58 1.04 -5.01
N ASN A 66 -6.55 0.92 -4.17
CA ASN A 66 -6.66 1.16 -2.74
C ASN A 66 -7.15 2.58 -2.42
N SER A 67 -6.64 3.59 -3.15
CA SER A 67 -7.08 4.98 -3.02
C SER A 67 -8.55 5.17 -3.40
N SER A 68 -9.03 4.41 -4.40
CA SER A 68 -10.44 4.45 -4.82
C SER A 68 -11.35 3.72 -3.83
N MET A 69 -10.85 2.63 -3.23
CA MET A 69 -11.57 1.83 -2.24
C MET A 69 -11.73 2.53 -0.90
N LEU A 70 -10.78 3.39 -0.51
CA LEU A 70 -10.75 4.06 0.77
C LEU A 70 -12.08 4.75 1.14
N PRO A 71 -12.58 5.72 0.35
CA PRO A 71 -13.86 6.39 0.65
C PRO A 71 -15.07 5.44 0.56
N LEU A 72 -14.95 4.31 -0.14
CA LEU A 72 -16.03 3.35 -0.37
C LEU A 72 -16.06 2.23 0.68
N SER A 73 -15.00 2.07 1.48
CA SER A 73 -14.75 0.87 2.28
C SER A 73 -15.90 0.48 3.22
N LEU A 74 -16.55 1.45 3.88
CA LEU A 74 -17.70 1.21 4.74
C LEU A 74 -18.94 0.79 3.94
N ALA A 75 -19.22 1.49 2.84
CA ALA A 75 -20.36 1.19 1.99
C ALA A 75 -20.23 -0.19 1.36
N VAL A 76 -19.07 -0.50 0.77
CA VAL A 76 -18.77 -1.82 0.22
C VAL A 76 -18.91 -2.90 1.29
N SER A 77 -18.30 -2.71 2.47
CA SER A 77 -18.41 -3.70 3.56
C SER A 77 -19.87 -3.93 3.99
N THR A 78 -20.68 -2.87 3.99
CA THR A 78 -22.11 -2.95 4.32
C THR A 78 -22.86 -3.76 3.28
N THR A 79 -22.73 -3.41 1.99
CA THR A 79 -23.33 -4.14 0.87
C THR A 79 -22.94 -5.61 0.90
N ILE A 80 -21.64 -5.94 0.99
CA ILE A 80 -21.18 -7.32 1.03
C ILE A 80 -21.79 -8.10 2.20
N ASN A 81 -21.90 -7.48 3.37
CA ASN A 81 -22.50 -8.13 4.54
C ASN A 81 -24.02 -8.33 4.38
N GLU A 82 -24.73 -7.39 3.75
CA GLU A 82 -26.16 -7.55 3.45
C GLU A 82 -26.41 -8.69 2.46
N LEU A 83 -25.63 -8.75 1.38
CA LEU A 83 -25.70 -9.82 0.39
C LEU A 83 -25.45 -11.20 1.04
N ARG A 84 -24.45 -11.31 1.94
CA ARG A 84 -24.20 -12.55 2.69
C ARG A 84 -25.34 -12.96 3.63
N GLN A 85 -26.16 -12.00 4.07
CA GLN A 85 -27.33 -12.24 4.90
C GLN A 85 -28.59 -12.58 4.07
N GLY A 86 -28.46 -12.67 2.74
CA GLY A 86 -29.60 -12.88 1.84
C GLY A 86 -30.55 -11.68 1.80
N LYS A 87 -30.05 -10.47 2.12
CA LYS A 87 -30.84 -9.25 2.03
C LYS A 87 -30.79 -8.68 0.62
N HIS A 88 -31.89 -8.02 0.24
CA HIS A 88 -32.03 -7.31 -1.04
C HIS A 88 -32.03 -5.79 -0.78
N PRO A 89 -30.85 -5.15 -0.67
CA PRO A 89 -30.80 -3.70 -0.51
C PRO A 89 -31.38 -3.01 -1.74
N THR A 90 -31.89 -1.79 -1.59
CA THR A 90 -32.44 -1.03 -2.74
C THR A 90 -31.36 -0.35 -3.58
N SER A 91 -30.13 -0.29 -3.08
CA SER A 91 -28.94 0.13 -3.80
C SER A 91 -27.72 -0.63 -3.29
N ILE A 92 -26.75 -0.89 -4.17
CA ILE A 92 -25.49 -1.53 -3.80
C ILE A 92 -24.31 -0.61 -4.14
N ILE A 93 -23.21 -0.80 -3.42
CA ILE A 93 -21.90 -0.21 -3.75
C ILE A 93 -20.89 -1.35 -3.73
N LEU A 94 -20.28 -1.64 -4.88
CA LEU A 94 -19.28 -2.69 -5.03
C LEU A 94 -17.87 -2.07 -5.20
N PRO A 95 -16.78 -2.86 -5.02
CA PRO A 95 -15.44 -2.38 -5.31
C PRO A 95 -15.30 -1.99 -6.80
N PRO A 96 -14.43 -1.03 -7.16
CA PRO A 96 -14.20 -0.61 -8.54
C PRO A 96 -13.33 -1.61 -9.31
N LEU A 97 -13.83 -2.83 -9.49
CA LEU A 97 -13.12 -4.00 -10.00
C LEU A 97 -12.70 -3.82 -11.47
N SER A 98 -13.56 -3.25 -12.31
CA SER A 98 -13.26 -2.96 -13.72
C SER A 98 -12.10 -1.96 -13.88
N LYS A 99 -11.95 -1.03 -12.92
CA LYS A 99 -10.81 -0.09 -12.90
C LYS A 99 -9.51 -0.79 -12.52
N LEU A 100 -9.54 -1.67 -11.53
CA LEU A 100 -8.38 -2.48 -11.13
C LEU A 100 -7.93 -3.42 -12.25
N SER A 101 -8.88 -4.13 -12.88
CA SER A 101 -8.61 -5.00 -14.03
C SER A 101 -7.87 -4.26 -15.14
N ARG A 102 -8.36 -3.08 -15.55
CA ARG A 102 -7.69 -2.26 -16.57
C ARG A 102 -6.29 -1.82 -16.16
N ALA A 103 -6.08 -1.45 -14.90
CA ALA A 103 -4.77 -1.03 -14.41
C ALA A 103 -3.76 -2.18 -14.37
N LEU A 104 -4.19 -3.39 -13.99
CA LEU A 104 -3.34 -4.58 -13.99
C LEU A 104 -3.00 -5.03 -15.42
N ASN A 105 -3.94 -4.95 -16.36
CA ASN A 105 -3.67 -5.26 -17.76
C ASN A 105 -2.62 -4.30 -18.32
N ALA A 106 -2.77 -3.00 -18.05
CA ALA A 106 -1.80 -2.01 -18.46
C ALA A 106 -0.41 -2.25 -17.83
N ALA A 107 -0.35 -2.76 -16.60
CA ALA A 107 0.91 -3.13 -15.94
C ALA A 107 1.55 -4.38 -16.58
N HIS A 108 0.75 -5.41 -16.86
CA HIS A 108 1.20 -6.67 -17.47
C HIS A 108 1.65 -6.50 -18.93
N ASP A 109 1.04 -5.57 -19.67
CA ASP A 109 1.31 -5.36 -21.11
C ASP A 109 2.62 -4.60 -21.37
N VAL A 110 3.35 -4.16 -20.35
CA VAL A 110 4.67 -3.54 -20.50
C VAL A 110 5.70 -4.67 -20.77
N PRO A 111 6.21 -4.85 -22.00
CA PRO A 111 7.02 -6.04 -22.34
C PRO A 111 8.41 -6.01 -21.71
N GLU A 112 8.91 -4.80 -21.43
CA GLU A 112 10.25 -4.53 -20.91
C GLU A 112 10.43 -4.90 -19.44
N VAL A 113 9.34 -5.26 -18.74
CA VAL A 113 9.34 -5.51 -17.29
C VAL A 113 9.00 -6.94 -16.90
N LYS A 114 8.50 -7.75 -17.84
CA LYS A 114 8.07 -9.13 -17.58
C LYS A 114 9.27 -10.02 -17.22
N GLY A 115 9.11 -10.83 -16.18
CA GLY A 115 10.13 -11.77 -15.70
C GLY A 115 11.17 -11.17 -14.74
N VAL A 116 11.15 -9.86 -14.49
CA VAL A 116 12.01 -9.22 -13.47
C VAL A 116 11.58 -9.62 -12.06
N TYR A 117 10.25 -9.74 -11.85
CA TYR A 117 9.61 -10.23 -10.63
C TYR A 117 8.60 -11.35 -10.95
N PRO A 118 9.05 -12.60 -11.15
CA PRO A 118 8.20 -13.71 -11.57
C PRO A 118 7.03 -14.02 -10.62
N ASP A 119 7.20 -13.74 -9.33
CA ASP A 119 6.17 -13.91 -8.30
C ASP A 119 5.12 -12.80 -8.31
N VAL A 120 5.51 -11.56 -8.62
CA VAL A 120 4.56 -10.46 -8.92
C VAL A 120 3.75 -10.79 -10.17
N ASP A 121 4.43 -11.23 -11.24
CA ASP A 121 3.79 -11.62 -12.50
C ASP A 121 2.76 -12.72 -12.25
N ALA A 122 3.15 -13.79 -11.56
CA ALA A 122 2.26 -14.90 -11.24
C ALA A 122 1.07 -14.47 -10.35
N ALA A 123 1.29 -13.62 -9.35
CA ALA A 123 0.21 -13.12 -8.50
C ALA A 123 -0.75 -12.18 -9.26
N ALA A 124 -0.24 -11.42 -10.23
CA ALA A 124 -1.05 -10.57 -11.09
C ALA A 124 -1.89 -11.41 -12.07
N ASP A 125 -1.32 -12.46 -12.66
CA ASP A 125 -2.03 -13.40 -13.56
C ASP A 125 -3.15 -14.16 -12.81
N ASP A 126 -2.87 -14.63 -11.59
CA ASP A 126 -3.86 -15.26 -10.71
C ASP A 126 -5.05 -14.31 -10.43
N LEU A 127 -4.75 -13.04 -10.10
CA LEU A 127 -5.76 -12.02 -9.83
C LEU A 127 -6.53 -11.62 -11.10
N HIS A 128 -5.83 -11.52 -12.24
CA HIS A 128 -6.42 -11.18 -13.53
C HIS A 128 -7.50 -12.19 -13.91
N THR A 129 -7.19 -13.49 -13.80
CA THR A 129 -8.14 -14.58 -14.08
C THR A 129 -9.44 -14.45 -13.27
N ILE A 130 -9.34 -14.06 -11.99
CA ILE A 130 -10.54 -13.85 -11.15
C ILE A 130 -11.31 -12.60 -11.61
N LEU A 131 -10.61 -11.53 -11.97
CA LEU A 131 -11.21 -10.27 -12.39
C LEU A 131 -11.95 -10.38 -13.75
N GLU A 132 -11.53 -11.28 -14.65
CA GLU A 132 -12.23 -11.54 -15.92
C GLU A 132 -13.69 -11.96 -15.70
N GLU A 133 -13.97 -12.73 -14.65
CA GLU A 133 -15.33 -13.15 -14.28
C GLU A 133 -16.00 -12.14 -13.33
N LEU A 134 -15.26 -11.68 -12.31
CA LEU A 134 -15.83 -10.91 -11.22
C LEU A 134 -16.18 -9.46 -11.61
N ALA A 135 -15.35 -8.80 -12.41
CA ALA A 135 -15.57 -7.41 -12.79
C ALA A 135 -16.86 -7.21 -13.62
N PRO A 136 -17.12 -7.96 -14.71
CA PRO A 136 -18.36 -7.81 -15.46
C PRO A 136 -19.60 -8.21 -14.64
N LEU A 137 -19.49 -9.20 -13.75
CA LEU A 137 -20.59 -9.56 -12.85
C LEU A 137 -20.91 -8.41 -11.87
N ALA A 138 -19.89 -7.75 -11.32
CA ALA A 138 -20.09 -6.58 -10.47
C ALA A 138 -20.79 -5.44 -11.22
N ASP A 139 -20.33 -5.12 -12.44
CA ASP A 139 -20.95 -4.09 -13.29
C ASP A 139 -22.41 -4.47 -13.62
N GLN A 140 -22.71 -5.75 -13.87
CA GLN A 140 -24.06 -6.24 -14.10
C GLN A 140 -24.95 -6.06 -12.87
N MET A 141 -24.46 -6.41 -11.67
CA MET A 141 -25.19 -6.20 -10.41
C MET A 141 -25.49 -4.72 -10.19
N GLU A 142 -24.50 -3.83 -10.35
CA GLU A 142 -24.70 -2.39 -10.15
C GLU A 142 -25.76 -1.83 -11.10
N ASN A 143 -25.72 -2.23 -12.39
CA ASN A 143 -26.71 -1.83 -13.38
C ASN A 143 -28.12 -2.35 -13.05
N TYR A 144 -28.24 -3.58 -12.56
CA TYR A 144 -29.52 -4.19 -12.15
C TYR A 144 -30.19 -3.40 -11.02
N TYR A 145 -29.43 -3.02 -9.98
CA TYR A 145 -29.95 -2.22 -8.88
C TYR A 145 -30.22 -0.78 -9.30
N ALA A 146 -29.36 -0.17 -10.14
CA ALA A 146 -29.58 1.17 -10.68
C ALA A 146 -30.87 1.26 -11.52
N ALA A 147 -31.17 0.22 -12.29
CA ALA A 147 -32.41 0.10 -13.08
C ALA A 147 -33.65 -0.26 -12.24
N LYS A 148 -33.49 -0.57 -10.95
CA LYS A 148 -34.54 -1.09 -10.06
C LYS A 148 -35.22 -2.36 -10.59
N ALA A 149 -34.48 -3.19 -11.33
CA ALA A 149 -35.01 -4.40 -11.95
C ALA A 149 -35.57 -5.40 -10.92
N TYR A 150 -35.06 -5.36 -9.68
CA TYR A 150 -35.57 -6.11 -8.52
C TYR A 150 -37.06 -5.91 -8.22
N THR A 151 -37.65 -4.80 -8.66
CA THR A 151 -39.09 -4.55 -8.50
C THR A 151 -39.95 -5.33 -9.48
N THR A 152 -39.36 -5.84 -10.55
CA THR A 152 -40.04 -6.52 -11.66
C THR A 152 -39.93 -8.03 -11.55
N ASP A 153 -38.76 -8.54 -11.19
CA ASP A 153 -38.47 -9.99 -11.11
C ASP A 153 -38.55 -10.56 -9.69
N GLY A 154 -38.94 -9.74 -8.70
CA GLY A 154 -39.04 -10.16 -7.30
C GLY A 154 -37.70 -10.55 -6.67
N CYS A 155 -36.59 -9.97 -7.15
CA CYS A 155 -35.21 -10.26 -6.74
C CYS A 155 -34.61 -11.59 -7.23
N ALA A 156 -35.27 -12.29 -8.16
CA ALA A 156 -34.77 -13.57 -8.67
C ALA A 156 -33.36 -13.46 -9.29
N GLN A 157 -33.11 -12.43 -10.11
CA GLN A 157 -31.79 -12.23 -10.71
C GLN A 157 -30.77 -11.71 -9.69
N ALA A 158 -31.20 -10.97 -8.67
CA ALA A 158 -30.34 -10.56 -7.56
C ALA A 158 -29.79 -11.77 -6.81
N ASP A 159 -30.63 -12.76 -6.53
CA ASP A 159 -30.24 -14.00 -5.84
C ASP A 159 -29.22 -14.79 -6.65
N GLU A 160 -29.46 -14.94 -7.96
CA GLU A 160 -28.55 -15.64 -8.87
C GLU A 160 -27.17 -14.96 -8.94
N MET A 161 -27.15 -13.65 -9.18
CA MET A 161 -25.89 -12.90 -9.26
C MET A 161 -25.16 -12.90 -7.92
N THR A 162 -25.88 -12.78 -6.79
CA THR A 162 -25.27 -12.82 -5.46
C THR A 162 -24.60 -14.17 -5.18
N ALA A 163 -25.25 -15.27 -5.57
CA ALA A 163 -24.70 -16.62 -5.42
C ALA A 163 -23.40 -16.82 -6.23
N GLN A 164 -23.29 -16.20 -7.41
CA GLN A 164 -22.07 -16.22 -8.23
C GLN A 164 -21.01 -15.25 -7.70
N PHE A 165 -21.42 -14.07 -7.27
CA PHE A 165 -20.52 -12.98 -6.88
C PHE A 165 -19.75 -13.28 -5.60
N LEU A 166 -20.41 -13.78 -4.54
CA LEU A 166 -19.78 -13.93 -3.23
C LEU A 166 -18.55 -14.87 -3.23
N PRO A 167 -18.60 -16.06 -3.87
CA PRO A 167 -17.42 -16.92 -3.97
C PRO A 167 -16.28 -16.30 -4.79
N LEU A 168 -16.59 -15.60 -5.89
CA LEU A 168 -15.60 -14.90 -6.70
C LEU A 168 -14.96 -13.74 -5.92
N TYR A 169 -15.77 -12.99 -5.17
CA TYR A 169 -15.30 -11.90 -4.32
C TYR A 169 -14.37 -12.41 -3.20
N ASP A 170 -14.65 -13.56 -2.59
CA ASP A 170 -13.77 -14.18 -1.58
C ASP A 170 -12.41 -14.61 -2.16
N ARG A 171 -12.41 -15.17 -3.38
CA ARG A 171 -11.18 -15.48 -4.12
C ARG A 171 -10.41 -14.21 -4.47
N PHE A 172 -11.11 -13.18 -4.94
CA PHE A 172 -10.54 -11.88 -5.27
C PHE A 172 -9.84 -11.25 -4.08
N VAL A 173 -10.49 -11.19 -2.91
CA VAL A 173 -9.89 -10.65 -1.69
C VAL A 173 -8.55 -11.32 -1.39
N SER A 174 -8.52 -12.66 -1.47
CA SER A 174 -7.33 -13.43 -1.16
C SER A 174 -6.20 -13.23 -2.19
N ALA A 175 -6.54 -13.22 -3.48
CA ALA A 175 -5.58 -12.99 -4.56
C ALA A 175 -5.04 -11.55 -4.54
N TYR A 176 -5.91 -10.58 -4.29
CA TYR A 176 -5.53 -9.18 -4.16
C TYR A 176 -4.60 -8.96 -2.96
N ASP A 177 -4.92 -9.52 -1.80
CA ASP A 177 -4.06 -9.44 -0.62
C ASP A 177 -2.66 -10.03 -0.89
N ARG A 178 -2.58 -11.12 -1.67
CA ARG A 178 -1.31 -11.73 -2.06
C ARG A 178 -0.49 -10.82 -2.97
N LEU A 179 -1.10 -10.27 -4.02
CA LEU A 179 -0.43 -9.34 -4.92
C LEU A 179 0.06 -8.08 -4.17
N ASP A 180 -0.81 -7.46 -3.36
CA ASP A 180 -0.48 -6.26 -2.56
C ASP A 180 0.69 -6.53 -1.60
N ALA A 181 0.73 -7.72 -0.98
CA ALA A 181 1.82 -8.12 -0.11
C ALA A 181 3.15 -8.27 -0.85
N ILE A 182 3.18 -9.01 -1.96
CA ILE A 182 4.40 -9.26 -2.75
C ILE A 182 4.96 -7.94 -3.31
N VAL A 183 4.10 -7.10 -3.91
CA VAL A 183 4.49 -5.78 -4.44
C VAL A 183 5.04 -4.90 -3.32
N THR A 184 4.40 -4.92 -2.15
CA THR A 184 4.87 -4.17 -0.97
C THR A 184 6.23 -4.66 -0.49
N ASP A 185 6.47 -5.97 -0.49
CA ASP A 185 7.72 -6.54 0.01
C ASP A 185 8.89 -6.23 -0.92
N HIS A 186 8.73 -6.39 -2.25
CA HIS A 186 9.76 -5.95 -3.20
C HIS A 186 10.01 -4.45 -3.17
N TYR A 187 8.97 -3.64 -2.93
CA TYR A 187 9.15 -2.20 -2.75
C TYR A 187 10.05 -1.92 -1.53
N LYS A 188 9.87 -2.64 -0.42
CA LYS A 188 10.74 -2.50 0.76
C LYS A 188 12.16 -2.93 0.47
N GLU A 189 12.36 -4.07 -0.20
CA GLU A 189 13.70 -4.56 -0.57
C GLU A 189 14.45 -3.55 -1.44
N MET A 190 13.77 -3.02 -2.46
CA MET A 190 14.31 -1.97 -3.32
C MET A 190 14.64 -0.71 -2.52
N ARG A 191 13.78 -0.34 -1.57
CA ARG A 191 13.98 0.83 -0.72
C ARG A 191 15.17 0.68 0.22
N LEU A 192 15.35 -0.50 0.82
CA LEU A 192 16.52 -0.81 1.67
C LEU A 192 17.80 -0.74 0.84
N THR A 193 17.80 -1.35 -0.36
CA THR A 193 18.94 -1.28 -1.28
C THR A 193 19.30 0.18 -1.62
N GLN A 194 18.29 1.04 -1.84
CA GLN A 194 18.52 2.47 -2.10
C GLN A 194 19.12 3.19 -0.89
N ILE A 195 18.69 2.85 0.33
CA ILE A 195 19.22 3.43 1.58
C ILE A 195 20.68 3.01 1.77
N ASP A 196 21.01 1.73 1.56
CA ASP A 196 22.38 1.21 1.69
C ASP A 196 23.34 1.85 0.68
N ALA A 197 22.88 2.07 -0.55
CA ALA A 197 23.64 2.82 -1.55
C ALA A 197 23.89 4.26 -1.12
N MET A 198 22.89 4.95 -0.55
CA MET A 198 23.05 6.31 -0.05
C MET A 198 24.07 6.40 1.10
N HIS A 199 24.08 5.43 2.02
CA HIS A 199 25.12 5.35 3.05
C HIS A 199 26.52 5.18 2.44
N SER A 200 26.64 4.28 1.46
CA SER A 200 27.92 4.02 0.78
C SER A 200 28.44 5.26 0.03
N ASP A 201 27.54 6.08 -0.51
CA ASP A 201 27.84 7.33 -1.20
C ASP A 201 28.07 8.52 -0.24
N GLY A 202 28.04 8.30 1.09
CA GLY A 202 28.21 9.34 2.11
C GLY A 202 27.01 10.30 2.24
N ARG A 203 25.84 9.91 1.74
CA ARG A 203 24.58 10.68 1.80
C ARG A 203 23.77 10.33 3.05
N GLU A 204 24.39 10.50 4.20
CA GLU A 204 23.87 10.05 5.50
C GLU A 204 22.51 10.67 5.88
N ASN A 205 22.29 11.95 5.60
CA ASN A 205 21.02 12.61 5.96
C ASN A 205 19.89 12.15 5.04
N ALA A 206 20.16 12.00 3.74
CA ALA A 206 19.22 11.41 2.80
C ALA A 206 18.83 10.00 3.21
N ALA A 207 19.82 9.13 3.46
CA ALA A 207 19.60 7.74 3.89
C ALA A 207 18.76 7.68 5.17
N THR A 208 19.15 8.43 6.21
CA THR A 208 18.44 8.53 7.49
C THR A 208 17.00 9.01 7.31
N PHE A 209 16.76 9.98 6.42
CA PHE A 209 15.40 10.47 6.15
C PHE A 209 14.53 9.40 5.47
N LEU A 210 15.08 8.66 4.52
CA LEU A 210 14.36 7.56 3.87
C LEU A 210 14.11 6.38 4.82
N GLU A 211 15.03 6.10 5.75
CA GLU A 211 14.84 5.12 6.82
C GLU A 211 13.72 5.57 7.77
N LEU A 212 13.74 6.84 8.20
CA LEU A 212 12.69 7.42 9.05
C LEU A 212 11.30 7.27 8.41
N ARG A 213 11.17 7.56 7.11
CA ARG A 213 9.91 7.35 6.35
C ARG A 213 9.48 5.89 6.36
N THR A 214 10.43 4.97 6.21
CA THR A 214 10.17 3.52 6.20
C THR A 214 9.67 3.06 7.59
N LYS A 215 10.32 3.51 8.67
CA LYS A 215 9.92 3.18 10.05
C LYS A 215 8.56 3.78 10.43
N ALA A 216 8.24 4.99 9.98
CA ALA A 216 6.91 5.58 10.19
C ALA A 216 5.79 4.75 9.54
N ARG A 217 6.04 4.18 8.35
CA ARG A 217 5.11 3.26 7.68
C ARG A 217 5.00 1.93 8.40
N GLU A 218 6.12 1.36 8.87
CA GLU A 218 6.12 0.13 9.66
C GLU A 218 5.31 0.31 10.95
N LEU A 219 5.46 1.43 11.66
CA LEU A 219 4.72 1.76 12.88
C LEU A 219 3.21 1.65 12.66
N VAL A 220 2.73 2.30 11.59
CA VAL A 220 1.33 2.24 11.18
C VAL A 220 0.90 0.82 10.79
N ARG A 221 1.75 0.09 10.07
CA ARG A 221 1.46 -1.30 9.64
C ARG A 221 1.32 -2.25 10.82
N MET A 222 2.04 -2.03 11.92
CA MET A 222 1.94 -2.87 13.13
C MET A 222 0.51 -2.85 13.71
N LEU A 223 -0.22 -1.73 13.54
CA LEU A 223 -1.62 -1.62 13.96
C LEU A 223 -2.58 -2.43 13.07
N ARG A 224 -2.16 -2.78 11.85
CA ARG A 224 -2.95 -3.53 10.84
C ARG A 224 -2.99 -5.03 11.12
N SER A 225 -1.92 -5.62 11.69
CA SER A 225 -1.78 -7.08 11.86
C SER A 225 -2.68 -7.70 12.94
N GLY A 226 -3.57 -6.93 13.57
CA GLY A 226 -4.47 -7.42 14.62
C GLY A 226 -3.78 -7.64 15.97
N GLY A 227 -2.44 -7.66 16.00
CA GLY A 227 -1.64 -7.57 17.21
C GLY A 227 -1.64 -6.15 17.77
N HIS A 228 -2.45 -5.91 18.79
CA HIS A 228 -2.34 -4.73 19.65
C HIS A 228 -1.18 -4.98 20.61
N ASP A 229 0.04 -4.71 20.17
CA ASP A 229 1.25 -4.82 21.00
C ASP A 229 1.79 -3.41 21.30
N PRO A 230 1.41 -2.82 22.45
CA PRO A 230 1.89 -1.51 22.86
C PRO A 230 3.41 -1.46 23.04
N GLU A 231 4.04 -2.56 23.49
CA GLU A 231 5.49 -2.61 23.73
C GLU A 231 6.27 -2.56 22.42
N ALA A 232 5.87 -3.39 21.45
CA ALA A 232 6.47 -3.38 20.12
C ALA A 232 6.25 -2.01 19.43
N THR A 233 5.07 -1.41 19.61
CA THR A 233 4.78 -0.09 19.06
C THR A 233 5.69 0.98 19.67
N GLU A 234 5.86 1.01 21.01
CA GLU A 234 6.74 1.96 21.68
C GLU A 234 8.23 1.71 21.36
N ALA A 235 8.64 0.45 21.15
CA ALA A 235 9.97 0.14 20.64
C ALA A 235 10.21 0.78 19.26
N LYS A 236 9.25 0.66 18.33
CA LYS A 236 9.34 1.30 17.02
C LYS A 236 9.33 2.83 17.08
N ILE A 237 8.55 3.42 18.00
CA ILE A 237 8.55 4.88 18.25
C ILE A 237 9.93 5.36 18.72
N ARG A 238 10.62 4.59 19.58
CA ARG A 238 11.99 4.92 20.01
C ARG A 238 12.97 4.90 18.84
N GLU A 239 12.93 3.90 17.97
CA GLU A 239 13.77 3.86 16.76
C GLU A 239 13.53 5.10 15.88
N ILE A 240 12.25 5.47 15.67
CA ILE A 240 11.86 6.67 14.92
C ILE A 240 12.45 7.95 15.53
N ASN A 241 12.36 8.12 16.85
CA ASN A 241 12.90 9.29 17.53
C ASN A 241 14.43 9.37 17.42
N THR A 242 15.13 8.23 17.52
CA THR A 242 16.58 8.18 17.29
C THR A 242 16.96 8.64 15.88
N LEU A 243 16.18 8.28 14.85
CA LEU A 243 16.42 8.76 13.48
C LEU A 243 16.15 10.26 13.32
N ILE A 244 15.14 10.80 14.01
CA ILE A 244 14.85 12.25 14.01
C ILE A 244 16.02 13.06 14.57
N GLU A 245 16.65 12.57 15.65
CA GLU A 245 17.79 13.22 16.31
C GLU A 245 19.05 13.26 15.42
N LYS A 246 19.26 12.23 14.59
CA LYS A 246 20.37 12.18 13.63
C LYS A 246 20.19 13.17 12.48
N LEU A 247 18.94 13.46 12.09
CA LEU A 247 18.67 14.39 10.99
C LEU A 247 19.02 15.82 11.37
N PRO A 248 19.52 16.65 10.42
CA PRO A 248 19.83 18.04 10.69
C PRO A 248 18.59 18.81 11.16
N ALA A 249 18.79 19.89 11.92
CA ALA A 249 17.69 20.76 12.34
C ALA A 249 16.80 21.18 11.15
N GLY A 250 17.42 21.41 9.98
CA GLY A 250 16.73 21.60 8.70
C GLY A 250 15.98 22.92 8.61
N THR A 251 15.39 23.17 7.45
CA THR A 251 14.40 24.24 7.21
C THR A 251 13.27 23.70 6.33
N GLY A 252 12.16 24.45 6.23
CA GLY A 252 11.05 24.11 5.33
C GLY A 252 10.40 22.76 5.66
N TYR A 253 10.17 21.94 4.64
CA TYR A 253 9.42 20.68 4.75
C TYR A 253 10.07 19.66 5.69
N LEU A 254 11.39 19.69 5.91
CA LEU A 254 12.03 18.77 6.86
C LEU A 254 11.57 19.03 8.31
N VAL A 255 11.46 20.31 8.71
CA VAL A 255 10.95 20.69 10.04
C VAL A 255 9.49 20.29 10.17
N THR A 256 8.67 20.57 9.15
CA THR A 256 7.26 20.18 9.12
C THR A 256 7.10 18.66 9.21
N TYR A 257 7.95 17.89 8.53
CA TYR A 257 7.93 16.43 8.58
C TYR A 257 8.26 15.90 9.98
N LYS A 258 9.33 16.43 10.61
CA LYS A 258 9.70 16.09 11.99
C LYS A 258 8.56 16.37 12.97
N ASN A 259 7.89 17.51 12.82
CA ASN A 259 6.71 17.84 13.64
C ASN A 259 5.53 16.89 13.36
N GLY A 260 5.30 16.51 12.10
CA GLY A 260 4.29 15.53 11.73
C GLY A 260 4.50 14.15 12.35
N ILE A 261 5.75 13.73 12.56
CA ILE A 261 6.05 12.49 13.27
C ILE A 261 5.52 12.54 14.70
N ASN A 262 5.65 13.68 15.40
CA ASN A 262 5.12 13.84 16.76
C ASN A 262 3.59 13.68 16.77
N SER A 263 2.89 14.25 15.79
CA SER A 263 1.43 14.09 15.65
C SER A 263 1.04 12.63 15.39
N LEU A 264 1.75 11.94 14.49
CA LEU A 264 1.53 10.52 14.22
C LEU A 264 1.75 9.68 15.50
N VAL A 265 2.86 9.90 16.21
CA VAL A 265 3.17 9.21 17.47
C VAL A 265 2.08 9.42 18.51
N ALA A 266 1.56 10.65 18.66
CA ALA A 266 0.47 10.95 19.56
C ALA A 266 -0.82 10.20 19.19
N ALA A 267 -1.17 10.16 17.90
CA ALA A 267 -2.33 9.41 17.40
C ALA A 267 -2.19 7.90 17.66
N VAL A 268 -1.02 7.33 17.40
CA VAL A 268 -0.72 5.91 17.63
C VAL A 268 -0.84 5.56 19.11
N ARG A 269 -0.28 6.39 20.00
CA ARG A 269 -0.42 6.22 21.45
C ARG A 269 -1.87 6.28 21.92
N ALA A 270 -2.65 7.22 21.37
CA ALA A 270 -4.07 7.35 21.70
C ALA A 270 -4.87 6.12 21.28
N TYR A 271 -4.58 5.56 20.09
CA TYR A 271 -5.15 4.29 19.62
C TYR A 271 -4.75 3.12 20.54
N ASN A 272 -3.49 3.07 20.98
CA ASN A 272 -2.98 2.00 21.83
C ASN A 272 -3.45 2.05 23.30
N ALA A 273 -3.91 3.20 23.79
CA ALA A 273 -4.31 3.40 25.18
C ALA A 273 -5.62 2.67 25.59
N GLY A 274 -6.27 1.95 24.68
CA GLY A 274 -7.52 1.25 24.96
C GLY A 274 -7.82 0.15 23.96
N PRO A 275 -9.03 -0.45 24.02
CA PRO A 275 -9.45 -1.42 23.01
C PRO A 275 -9.47 -0.78 21.61
N PRO A 276 -9.34 -1.59 20.53
CA PRO A 276 -9.35 -1.09 19.16
C PRO A 276 -10.58 -0.19 18.89
N ASP A 277 -10.32 1.06 18.55
CA ASP A 277 -11.33 2.09 18.29
C ASP A 277 -11.22 2.57 16.83
N PRO A 278 -12.28 2.41 16.01
CA PRO A 278 -12.27 2.83 14.60
C PRO A 278 -12.00 4.33 14.40
N ASN A 279 -12.47 5.21 15.29
CA ASN A 279 -12.27 6.65 15.16
C ASN A 279 -10.81 7.01 15.44
N LYS A 280 -10.22 6.39 16.45
CA LYS A 280 -8.80 6.57 16.75
C LYS A 280 -7.91 6.02 15.64
N LEU A 281 -8.29 4.88 15.05
CA LEU A 281 -7.59 4.34 13.89
C LEU A 281 -7.67 5.30 12.70
N SER A 282 -8.84 5.87 12.42
CA SER A 282 -9.01 6.90 11.37
C SER A 282 -8.09 8.09 11.61
N ASN A 283 -7.96 8.55 12.85
CA ASN A 283 -7.05 9.64 13.18
C ASN A 283 -5.57 9.28 12.90
N VAL A 284 -5.12 8.06 13.22
CA VAL A 284 -3.76 7.59 12.87
C VAL A 284 -3.55 7.65 11.35
N VAL A 285 -4.56 7.28 10.57
CA VAL A 285 -4.53 7.30 9.10
C VAL A 285 -4.39 8.70 8.56
N GLU A 286 -5.19 9.62 9.06
CA GLU A 286 -5.15 11.03 8.66
C GLU A 286 -3.77 11.64 8.96
N GLU A 287 -3.23 11.40 10.15
CA GLU A 287 -1.88 11.87 10.52
C GLU A 287 -0.80 11.26 9.63
N PHE A 288 -0.87 9.96 9.35
CA PHE A 288 0.08 9.30 8.46
C PHE A 288 0.02 9.84 7.02
N ASN A 289 -1.18 10.05 6.49
CA ASN A 289 -1.38 10.60 5.14
C ASN A 289 -0.82 12.03 5.05
N ARG A 290 -1.07 12.87 6.06
CA ARG A 290 -0.51 14.22 6.14
C ARG A 290 1.01 14.22 6.24
N LEU A 291 1.56 13.35 7.09
CA LEU A 291 3.00 13.17 7.26
C LEU A 291 3.65 12.81 5.93
N ALA A 292 3.09 11.84 5.23
CA ALA A 292 3.70 11.32 4.03
C ALA A 292 3.54 12.27 2.82
N ALA A 293 2.44 13.03 2.74
CA ALA A 293 2.33 14.18 1.83
C ALA A 293 3.40 15.24 2.10
N THR A 294 3.67 15.55 3.38
CA THR A 294 4.76 16.45 3.77
C THR A 294 6.12 15.88 3.35
N GLY A 295 6.34 14.58 3.56
CA GLY A 295 7.59 13.90 3.24
C GLY A 295 7.91 13.85 1.74
N ASN A 296 6.88 13.89 0.89
CA ASN A 296 7.04 13.99 -0.56
C ASN A 296 7.56 15.37 -1.02
N ASN A 297 7.44 16.40 -0.18
CA ASN A 297 7.93 17.74 -0.47
C ASN A 297 9.35 18.00 0.10
N VAL A 298 9.94 17.03 0.80
CA VAL A 298 11.32 17.14 1.28
C VAL A 298 12.27 16.87 0.12
N ASP A 299 13.12 17.83 -0.21
CA ASP A 299 14.21 17.64 -1.18
C ASP A 299 15.31 16.79 -0.54
N VAL A 300 15.24 15.48 -0.81
CA VAL A 300 16.19 14.47 -0.31
C VAL A 300 17.60 14.73 -0.79
N ASN A 301 17.79 15.32 -1.98
CA ASN A 301 19.12 15.58 -2.53
C ASN A 301 19.79 16.79 -1.87
N ALA A 302 19.00 17.73 -1.36
CA ALA A 302 19.51 18.90 -0.63
C ALA A 302 19.92 18.59 0.82
N LEU A 303 19.55 17.43 1.38
CA LEU A 303 19.81 17.09 2.78
C LEU A 303 21.30 16.93 3.11
N ASP A 304 22.10 16.50 2.14
CA ASP A 304 23.55 16.30 2.27
C ASP A 304 24.35 17.38 1.51
N ALA A 305 23.68 18.35 0.89
CA ALA A 305 24.34 19.45 0.21
C ALA A 305 25.10 20.30 1.24
N LYS A 306 26.41 20.50 1.02
CA LYS A 306 27.19 21.43 1.83
C LYS A 306 26.57 22.82 1.71
N LYS A 307 26.32 23.48 2.84
CA LYS A 307 25.95 24.91 2.85
C LYS A 307 27.03 25.67 2.06
N LYS A 308 26.62 26.30 0.96
CA LYS A 308 27.47 27.25 0.23
C LYS A 308 27.64 28.53 1.05
#